data_AF-A0A0M4BT38-F1
#
_entry.id   AF-A0A0M4BT38-F1
#
_cell.length_a   1.000
_cell.length_b   1.000
_cell.length_c   1.000
_cell.angle_alpha   90.00
_cell.angle_beta   90.00
_cell.angle_gamma   90.00
#
_symmetry.space_group_name_H-M   'P 1'
#
loop_
_entity.id
_entity.type
_entity.pdbx_description
1 polymer ?
#
loop_
_entity_poly.entity_id
_entity_poly.type
_entity_poly.pdbx_seq_one_letter_code
_entity_poly.pdbx_strand_id
1 'polypeptide(L)'
;MSAIVAAALKNGTVLRYVAELPENRRKILYVDTEQSHIIGCLSFLLLKTSDTFRKAVHSIIRFARDYYKPRFDTEQVSDIKNALNLFGDDRQSHQAAGDFLYFTARQKGEFDNREQIKARREVDNVVEGNYDQQKRGFTMRR
;
A
#
# COMPACT_ATOMS: atom_id res chain seq x y z
N MET A 1 8.57 31.54 1.21
CA MET A 1 9.44 30.97 2.28
C MET A 1 8.68 29.83 2.93
N SER A 2 9.06 28.57 2.66
CA SER A 2 8.51 27.42 3.39
C SER A 2 9.61 26.88 4.29
N ALA A 3 9.55 27.21 5.58
CA ALA A 3 10.46 26.71 6.59
C ALA A 3 9.76 25.58 7.37
N ILE A 4 10.47 24.47 7.61
CA ILE A 4 10.02 23.47 8.57
C ILE A 4 10.62 23.86 9.91
N VAL A 5 9.74 24.12 10.89
CA VAL A 5 10.14 24.44 12.26
C VAL A 5 10.03 23.17 13.09
N ALA A 6 11.17 22.60 13.46
CA ALA A 6 11.23 21.51 14.43
C ALA A 6 11.66 22.07 15.79
N ALA A 7 10.97 21.67 16.85
CA ALA A 7 11.30 22.08 18.20
C ALA A 7 11.78 20.86 19.00
N ALA A 8 13.00 20.93 19.54
CA ALA A 8 13.57 19.87 20.38
C ALA A 8 13.66 20.36 21.83
N LEU A 9 13.27 19.54 22.81
CA LEU A 9 13.39 19.86 24.23
C LEU A 9 14.73 19.36 24.78
N LYS A 10 15.56 20.24 25.33
CA LYS A 10 16.76 19.87 26.10
C LYS A 10 16.72 20.57 27.45
N ASN A 11 16.77 19.80 28.54
CA ASN A 11 16.75 20.29 29.93
C ASN A 11 15.60 21.29 30.20
N GLY A 12 14.39 20.98 29.73
CA GLY A 12 13.21 21.84 29.91
C GLY A 12 13.17 23.10 29.03
N THR A 13 14.15 23.32 28.16
CA THR A 13 14.18 24.44 27.22
C THR A 13 13.86 23.97 25.80
N VAL A 14 12.92 24.65 25.13
CA VAL A 14 12.55 24.38 23.73
C VAL A 14 13.57 25.03 22.79
N LEU A 15 14.39 24.23 22.12
CA LEU A 15 15.29 24.66 21.06
C LEU A 15 14.53 24.65 19.73
N ARG A 16 14.32 25.84 19.15
CA ARG A 16 13.66 26.01 17.86
C ARG A 16 14.70 25.90 16.74
N TYR A 17 14.64 24.83 15.97
CA TYR A 17 15.43 24.66 14.75
C TYR A 17 14.59 25.07 13.55
N VAL A 18 15.07 26.09 12.83
CA VAL A 18 14.49 26.54 11.56
C VAL A 18 15.44 26.06 10.47
N ALA A 19 15.01 25.08 9.68
CA ALA A 19 15.74 24.63 8.51
C ALA A 19 15.02 25.13 7.25
N GLU A 20 15.73 25.88 6.42
CA GLU A 20 15.25 26.29 5.09
C GLU A 20 15.62 25.20 4.08
N LEU A 21 14.61 24.63 3.42
CA LEU A 21 14.82 23.58 2.44
C LEU A 21 15.19 24.22 1.08
N PRO A 22 16.24 23.74 0.39
CA PRO A 22 16.63 24.26 -0.91
C PRO A 22 15.51 24.06 -1.95
N GLU A 23 15.35 25.04 -2.84
CA GLU A 23 14.16 25.24 -3.68
C GLU A 23 13.83 24.05 -4.59
N ASN A 24 14.86 23.35 -5.07
CA ASN A 24 14.76 22.13 -5.86
C ASN A 24 14.22 20.92 -5.09
N ARG A 25 14.31 20.92 -3.76
CA ARG A 25 13.76 19.86 -2.90
C ARG A 25 12.38 20.20 -2.34
N ARG A 26 11.96 21.46 -2.39
CA ARG A 26 10.61 21.89 -1.94
C ARG A 26 9.49 21.31 -2.81
N LYS A 27 9.68 21.25 -4.13
CA LYS A 27 8.69 20.63 -5.03
C LYS A 27 8.50 19.14 -4.75
N ILE A 28 9.59 18.42 -4.51
CA ILE A 28 9.56 16.99 -4.20
C ILE A 28 8.82 16.77 -2.88
N LEU A 29 9.18 17.54 -1.83
CA LEU A 29 8.53 17.43 -0.53
C LEU A 29 7.03 17.81 -0.61
N TYR A 30 6.68 18.88 -1.31
CA TYR A 30 5.28 19.32 -1.45
C TYR A 30 4.43 18.28 -2.19
N VAL A 31 4.97 17.71 -3.28
CA VAL A 31 4.32 16.61 -4.01
C VAL A 31 4.15 15.38 -3.13
N ASP A 32 5.18 14.99 -2.36
CA ASP A 32 5.09 13.85 -1.44
C ASP A 32 4.09 14.08 -0.29
N THR A 33 3.99 15.32 0.21
CA THR A 33 3.06 15.68 1.29
C THR A 33 1.61 15.72 0.78
N GLU A 34 1.35 16.41 -0.33
CA GLU A 34 0.01 16.53 -0.95
C GLU A 34 -0.49 15.18 -1.51
N GLN A 35 0.37 14.39 -2.15
CA GLN A 35 0.00 13.03 -2.59
C GLN A 35 -0.37 12.15 -1.40
N SER A 36 0.35 12.24 -0.28
CA SER A 36 0.01 11.49 0.93
C SER A 36 -1.37 11.86 1.49
N HIS A 37 -1.77 13.14 1.42
CA HIS A 37 -3.09 13.60 1.84
C HIS A 37 -4.21 13.13 0.90
N ILE A 38 -4.04 13.28 -0.42
CA ILE A 38 -5.05 12.86 -1.40
C ILE A 38 -5.21 11.33 -1.38
N ILE A 39 -4.11 10.58 -1.36
CA ILE A 39 -4.13 9.13 -1.25
C ILE A 39 -4.79 8.73 0.08
N GLY A 40 -4.44 9.37 1.19
CA GLY A 40 -5.07 9.11 2.49
C GLY A 40 -6.59 9.35 2.51
N CYS A 41 -7.05 10.47 1.95
CA CYS A 41 -8.49 10.77 1.83
C CYS A 41 -9.22 9.77 0.94
N LEU A 42 -8.64 9.41 -0.21
CA LEU A 42 -9.22 8.44 -1.12
C LEU A 42 -9.25 7.04 -0.49
N SER A 43 -8.18 6.63 0.19
CA SER A 43 -8.11 5.37 0.96
C SER A 43 -9.19 5.34 2.04
N PHE A 44 -9.37 6.43 2.80
CA PHE A 44 -10.42 6.52 3.81
C PHE A 44 -11.82 6.36 3.22
N LEU A 45 -12.11 7.07 2.12
CA LEU A 45 -13.40 6.98 1.44
C LEU A 45 -13.66 5.56 0.91
N LEU A 46 -12.72 4.98 0.18
CA LEU A 46 -12.85 3.64 -0.40
C LEU A 46 -12.98 2.55 0.67
N LEU A 47 -12.23 2.64 1.78
CA LEU A 47 -12.37 1.70 2.89
C LEU A 47 -13.74 1.81 3.58
N LYS A 48 -14.31 3.02 3.63
CA LYS A 48 -15.60 3.30 4.25
C LYS A 48 -16.76 2.85 3.36
N THR A 49 -16.67 3.03 2.04
CA THR A 49 -17.78 2.82 1.11
C THR A 49 -17.73 1.50 0.35
N SER A 50 -16.56 0.88 0.18
CA SER A 50 -16.39 -0.36 -0.58
C SER A 50 -15.98 -1.53 0.32
N ASP A 51 -16.89 -2.51 0.45
CA ASP A 51 -16.61 -3.75 1.17
C ASP A 51 -15.50 -4.57 0.49
N THR A 52 -15.52 -4.64 -0.84
CA THR A 52 -14.48 -5.30 -1.65
C THR A 52 -13.09 -4.72 -1.36
N PHE A 53 -12.98 -3.38 -1.40
CA PHE A 53 -11.71 -2.70 -1.16
C PHE A 53 -11.21 -2.93 0.27
N ARG A 54 -12.12 -2.84 1.25
CA ARG A 54 -11.82 -3.10 2.66
C ARG A 54 -11.36 -4.54 2.90
N LYS A 55 -12.00 -5.53 2.29
CA LYS A 55 -11.61 -6.94 2.37
C LYS A 55 -10.23 -7.16 1.79
N ALA A 56 -9.94 -6.64 0.60
CA ALA A 56 -8.63 -6.74 -0.03
C ALA A 56 -7.51 -6.17 0.86
N VAL A 57 -7.70 -4.96 1.41
CA VAL A 57 -6.71 -4.34 2.31
C VAL A 57 -6.51 -5.15 3.60
N HIS A 58 -7.57 -5.63 4.23
CA HIS A 58 -7.45 -6.48 5.43
C HIS A 58 -6.78 -7.83 5.11
N SER A 59 -7.06 -8.42 3.95
CA SER A 59 -6.41 -9.63 3.49
C SER A 59 -4.90 -9.44 3.37
N ILE A 60 -4.44 -8.33 2.79
CA ILE A 60 -3.01 -7.97 2.69
C ILE A 60 -2.39 -7.80 4.09
N ILE A 61 -3.03 -7.04 4.98
CA ILE A 61 -2.53 -6.81 6.35
C ILE A 61 -2.40 -8.12 7.13
N ARG A 62 -3.46 -8.93 7.12
CA ARG A 62 -3.47 -10.22 7.82
C ARG A 62 -2.39 -11.14 7.28
N PHE A 63 -2.23 -11.21 5.97
CA PHE A 63 -1.22 -12.05 5.33
C PHE A 63 0.22 -11.63 5.67
N ALA A 64 0.48 -10.32 5.68
CA ALA A 64 1.79 -9.78 6.01
C ALA A 64 2.23 -10.23 7.41
N ARG A 65 1.32 -10.12 8.39
CA ARG A 65 1.54 -10.44 9.81
C ARG A 65 1.58 -11.93 10.12
N ASP A 66 0.92 -12.76 9.31
CA ASP A 66 0.87 -14.20 9.54
C ASP A 66 2.20 -14.85 9.12
N TYR A 67 3.08 -15.04 10.11
CA TYR A 67 4.45 -15.52 9.89
C TYR A 67 4.52 -16.90 9.23
N TYR A 68 3.54 -17.77 9.49
CA TYR A 68 3.52 -19.14 9.00
C TYR A 68 2.76 -19.31 7.68
N LYS A 69 1.99 -18.30 7.26
CA LYS A 69 1.24 -18.36 6.01
C LYS A 69 2.13 -17.93 4.83
N PRO A 70 2.43 -18.83 3.88
CA PRO A 70 3.42 -18.55 2.84
C PRO A 70 2.87 -17.74 1.66
N ARG A 71 1.55 -17.80 1.38
CA ARG A 71 0.87 -17.11 0.27
C ARG A 71 -0.56 -16.70 0.60
N PHE A 72 -1.14 -15.82 -0.21
CA PHE A 72 -2.59 -15.58 -0.16
C PHE A 72 -3.35 -16.87 -0.50
N ASP A 73 -4.42 -17.13 0.23
CA ASP A 73 -5.35 -18.20 -0.14
C ASP A 73 -6.30 -17.76 -1.26
N THR A 74 -7.16 -18.68 -1.71
CA THR A 74 -8.07 -18.41 -2.84
C THR A 74 -9.08 -17.30 -2.54
N GLU A 75 -9.55 -17.18 -1.29
CA GLU A 75 -10.50 -16.14 -0.89
C GLU A 75 -9.81 -14.77 -0.91
N GLN A 76 -8.62 -14.68 -0.32
CA GLN A 76 -7.81 -13.47 -0.29
C GLN A 76 -7.43 -13.00 -1.71
N VAL A 77 -7.07 -13.93 -2.61
CA VAL A 77 -6.81 -13.62 -4.02
C VAL A 77 -8.06 -13.09 -4.71
N SER A 78 -9.23 -13.69 -4.44
CA SER A 78 -10.51 -13.25 -5.01
C SER A 78 -10.87 -11.84 -4.57
N ASP A 79 -10.73 -11.52 -3.28
CA ASP A 79 -10.96 -10.17 -2.75
C ASP A 79 -10.10 -9.13 -3.46
N ILE A 80 -8.79 -9.42 -3.62
CA ILE A 80 -7.86 -8.52 -4.30
C ILE A 80 -8.28 -8.35 -5.77
N LYS A 81 -8.54 -9.43 -6.51
CA LYS A 81 -8.96 -9.34 -7.92
C LYS A 81 -10.25 -8.55 -8.10
N ASN A 82 -11.24 -8.79 -7.25
CA ASN A 82 -12.49 -8.04 -7.28
C ASN A 82 -12.23 -6.55 -7.04
N ALA A 83 -11.27 -6.20 -6.18
CA ALA A 83 -10.87 -4.81 -5.97
C ALA A 83 -10.13 -4.22 -7.19
N LEU A 84 -9.23 -4.98 -7.83
CA LEU A 84 -8.51 -4.55 -9.04
C LEU A 84 -9.49 -4.22 -10.18
N ASN A 85 -10.50 -5.08 -10.38
CA ASN A 85 -11.52 -4.90 -11.43
C ASN A 85 -12.39 -3.65 -11.25
N LEU A 86 -12.42 -3.04 -10.05
CA LEU A 86 -13.12 -1.77 -9.84
C LEU A 86 -12.39 -0.57 -10.46
N PHE A 87 -11.09 -0.68 -10.70
CA PHE A 87 -10.27 0.40 -11.26
C PHE A 87 -10.22 0.35 -12.79
N GLY A 88 -10.46 -0.81 -13.38
CA GLY A 88 -10.43 -1.07 -14.83
C GLY A 88 -9.98 -2.50 -15.12
N ASP A 89 -10.11 -2.93 -16.38
CA ASP A 89 -9.68 -4.28 -16.84
C ASP A 89 -8.33 -4.25 -17.59
N ASP A 90 -7.75 -3.06 -17.76
CA ASP A 90 -6.45 -2.92 -18.39
C ASP A 90 -5.30 -3.07 -17.38
N ARG A 91 -4.14 -3.44 -17.91
CA ARG A 91 -2.93 -3.70 -17.11
C ARG A 91 -2.48 -2.49 -16.30
N GLN A 92 -2.65 -1.27 -16.82
CA GLN A 92 -2.22 -0.07 -16.12
C GLN A 92 -3.13 0.22 -14.92
N SER A 93 -4.44 0.03 -15.09
CA SER A 93 -5.44 0.12 -14.02
C SER A 93 -5.19 -0.90 -12.92
N HIS A 94 -4.89 -2.17 -13.27
CA HIS A 94 -4.55 -3.20 -12.28
C HIS A 94 -3.25 -2.88 -11.54
N GLN A 95 -2.23 -2.36 -12.22
CA GLN A 95 -0.98 -1.96 -11.59
C GLN A 95 -1.22 -0.82 -10.58
N ALA A 96 -1.94 0.22 -10.98
CA ALA A 96 -2.28 1.35 -10.13
C ALA A 96 -3.13 0.92 -8.92
N ALA A 97 -4.11 0.04 -9.13
CA ALA A 97 -4.94 -0.50 -8.07
C ALA A 97 -4.13 -1.37 -7.09
N GLY A 98 -3.19 -2.18 -7.60
CA GLY A 98 -2.27 -2.97 -6.78
C GLY A 98 -1.36 -2.10 -5.91
N ASP A 99 -0.78 -1.04 -6.49
CA ASP A 99 0.01 -0.05 -5.76
C ASP A 99 -0.80 0.63 -4.66
N PHE A 100 -2.02 1.03 -4.97
CA PHE A 100 -2.92 1.69 -4.04
C PHE A 100 -3.35 0.78 -2.88
N LEU A 101 -3.70 -0.48 -3.18
CA LEU A 101 -4.01 -1.51 -2.18
C LEU A 101 -2.82 -1.76 -1.25
N TYR A 102 -1.62 -1.93 -1.81
CA TYR A 102 -0.40 -2.13 -1.03
C TYR A 102 -0.07 -0.93 -0.15
N PHE A 103 -0.12 0.29 -0.71
CA PHE A 103 0.17 1.51 0.04
C PHE A 103 -0.79 1.69 1.21
N THR A 104 -2.09 1.48 0.97
CA THR A 104 -3.13 1.57 2.00
C THR A 104 -2.91 0.51 3.08
N ALA A 105 -2.61 -0.73 2.69
CA ALA A 105 -2.32 -1.81 3.63
C ALA A 105 -1.07 -1.51 4.47
N ARG A 106 -0.01 -0.98 3.86
CA ARG A 106 1.24 -0.61 4.56
C ARG A 106 1.00 0.48 5.59
N GLN A 107 0.28 1.54 5.23
CA GLN A 107 -0.02 2.64 6.16
C GLN A 107 -0.88 2.17 7.34
N LYS A 108 -1.90 1.34 7.09
CA LYS A 108 -2.81 0.86 8.13
C LYS A 108 -2.23 -0.29 8.97
N GLY A 109 -1.38 -1.10 8.37
CA GLY A 109 -0.81 -2.30 8.97
C GLY A 109 0.50 -2.06 9.73
N GLU A 110 1.11 -0.87 9.58
CA GLU A 110 2.38 -0.50 10.23
C GLU A 110 3.48 -1.54 9.98
N PHE A 111 3.61 -1.98 8.72
CA PHE A 111 4.47 -3.11 8.36
C PHE A 111 5.96 -2.85 8.63
N ASP A 112 6.63 -3.85 9.20
CA ASP A 112 8.10 -3.89 9.20
C ASP A 112 8.66 -4.15 7.78
N ASN A 113 9.99 -4.08 7.63
CA ASN A 113 10.64 -4.25 6.32
C ASN A 113 10.36 -5.62 5.68
N ARG A 114 10.28 -6.69 6.48
CA ARG A 114 10.04 -8.04 6.00
C ARG A 114 8.59 -8.21 5.57
N GLU A 115 7.66 -7.68 6.35
CA GLU A 115 6.23 -7.64 6.06
C GLU A 115 5.96 -6.83 4.79
N GLN A 116 6.64 -5.70 4.60
CA GLN A 116 6.55 -4.88 3.39
C GLN A 116 6.96 -5.65 2.13
N ILE A 117 8.11 -6.33 2.16
CA ILE A 117 8.59 -7.11 1.01
C ILE A 117 7.64 -8.27 0.71
N LYS A 118 7.21 -8.99 1.74
CA LYS A 118 6.30 -10.14 1.62
C LYS A 118 4.96 -9.72 1.04
N ALA A 119 4.32 -8.70 1.62
CA ALA A 119 3.04 -8.20 1.16
C ALA A 119 3.12 -7.67 -0.27
N ARG A 120 4.17 -6.92 -0.61
CA ARG A 120 4.34 -6.35 -1.95
C ARG A 120 4.43 -7.45 -3.01
N ARG A 121 5.30 -8.43 -2.78
CA ARG A 121 5.51 -9.55 -3.70
C ARG A 121 4.20 -10.30 -3.99
N GLU A 122 3.40 -10.56 -2.97
CA GLU A 122 2.17 -11.32 -3.18
C GLU A 122 1.06 -10.49 -3.83
N VAL A 123 1.00 -9.18 -3.59
CA VAL A 123 0.09 -8.30 -4.34
C VAL A 123 0.47 -8.29 -5.81
N ASP A 124 1.76 -8.12 -6.13
CA ASP A 124 2.27 -8.14 -7.49
C ASP A 124 1.98 -9.50 -8.18
N ASN A 125 2.13 -10.63 -7.47
CA ASN A 125 1.75 -11.95 -7.99
C ASN A 125 0.26 -12.06 -8.36
N VAL A 126 -0.64 -11.40 -7.61
CA VAL A 126 -2.07 -11.39 -7.94
C VAL A 126 -2.33 -10.51 -9.17
N VAL A 127 -1.71 -9.32 -9.22
CA VAL A 127 -1.82 -8.38 -10.35
C VAL A 127 -1.32 -8.99 -11.65
N GLU A 128 -0.19 -9.70 -11.61
CA GLU A 128 0.40 -10.38 -12.77
C GLU A 128 -0.35 -11.65 -13.18
N GLY A 129 -1.29 -12.14 -12.34
CA GLY A 129 -2.03 -13.37 -12.61
C GLY A 129 -1.24 -14.66 -12.35
N ASN A 130 -0.11 -14.60 -11.64
CA ASN A 130 0.75 -15.76 -11.34
C ASN A 130 0.00 -16.87 -10.58
N TYR A 131 -1.02 -16.51 -9.80
CA TYR A 131 -1.90 -17.45 -9.10
C TYR A 131 -2.81 -18.26 -10.03
N ASP A 132 -3.19 -17.72 -11.19
CA ASP A 132 -4.03 -18.45 -12.17
C ASP A 132 -3.19 -19.42 -13.00
N GLN A 133 -1.95 -19.03 -13.30
CA GLN A 133 -0.99 -19.88 -13.99
C GLN A 133 -0.62 -21.12 -13.15
N GLN A 134 -0.51 -20.98 -11.83
CA GLN A 134 -0.29 -22.12 -10.94
C GLN A 134 -1.44 -23.12 -10.99
N LYS A 135 -2.71 -22.65 -11.00
CA LYS A 135 -3.86 -23.56 -11.16
C LYS A 135 -3.83 -24.32 -12.48
N ARG A 136 -3.39 -23.68 -13.57
CA ARG A 136 -3.23 -24.32 -14.90
C ARG A 136 -2.05 -25.31 -14.97
N GLY A 137 -0.99 -25.09 -14.20
CA GLY A 137 0.16 -26.00 -14.11
C GLY A 137 -0.16 -27.33 -13.44
N PHE A 138 -1.12 -27.36 -12.50
CA PHE A 138 -1.56 -28.59 -11.86
C PHE A 138 -2.57 -29.41 -12.68
N THR A 139 -3.31 -28.79 -13.61
CA THR A 139 -4.31 -29.49 -14.44
C THR A 139 -3.73 -30.18 -15.68
N MET A 140 -2.44 -29.99 -16.01
CA MET A 140 -1.78 -30.63 -17.16
C MET A 140 -0.87 -31.83 -16.80
N ARG A 141 -1.10 -32.49 -15.66
CA ARG A 141 -0.55 -33.84 -15.39
C ARG A 141 -1.70 -34.84 -15.44
N ARG A 142 -1.99 -35.33 -16.63
CA ARG A 142 -2.77 -36.55 -16.87
C ARG A 142 -1.84 -37.62 -17.43
#